data_AF-A0A953UER4-F1
#
_entry.id   AF-A0A953UER4-F1
#
_cell.length_a   1.000
_cell.length_b   1.000
_cell.length_c   1.000
_cell.angle_alpha   90.00
_cell.angle_beta   90.00
_cell.angle_gamma   90.00
#
_symmetry.space_group_name_H-M   'P 1'
#
loop_
_entity.id
_entity.type
_entity.pdbx_description
1 polymer ?
#
loop_
_entity_poly.entity_id
_entity_poly.type
_entity_poly.pdbx_seq_one_letter_code
_entity_poly.pdbx_strand_id
1 'polypeptide(L)'
;MTSELGKASQARRRLEKVCERLARPSIQRLDSSAADVQAAVECLEQLEGRLLAGDRPAGWPQLVAEVRSIEREVQRAQALLEAAGQFYAGWAKLAGAGGDTGVANYTSSGKPGGLCPINRGELVLHG
;
A
#
# COMPACT_ATOMS: atom_id res chain seq x y z
N MET A 1 27.52 19.56 16.14
CA MET A 1 26.80 18.48 16.87
C MET A 1 25.30 18.50 16.54
N THR A 2 24.95 18.48 15.25
CA THR A 2 23.56 18.64 14.74
C THR A 2 23.19 17.58 13.69
N SER A 3 24.13 16.70 13.34
CA SER A 3 23.99 15.82 12.18
C SER A 3 23.01 14.67 12.42
N GLU A 4 22.96 14.08 13.61
CA GLU A 4 22.13 12.88 13.89
C GLU A 4 20.66 13.24 14.05
N LEU A 5 20.36 14.27 14.86
CA LEU A 5 19.01 14.80 14.96
C LEU A 5 18.51 15.31 13.60
N GLY A 6 19.41 15.90 12.79
CA GLY A 6 19.12 16.30 11.42
C GLY A 6 18.73 15.12 10.53
N LYS A 7 19.48 14.02 10.59
CA LYS A 7 19.18 12.77 9.85
C LYS A 7 17.86 12.13 10.29
N ALA A 8 17.61 12.04 11.59
CA ALA A 8 16.35 11.51 12.12
C ALA A 8 15.15 12.38 11.69
N SER A 9 15.29 13.71 11.80
CA SER A 9 14.27 14.66 11.32
C SER A 9 14.02 14.55 9.82
N GLN A 10 15.09 14.31 9.03
CA GLN A 10 14.99 14.12 7.59
C GLN A 10 14.26 12.82 7.24
N ALA A 11 14.58 11.72 7.92
CA ALA A 11 13.89 10.44 7.78
C ALA A 11 12.39 10.58 8.11
N ARG A 12 12.05 11.25 9.21
CA ARG A 12 10.65 11.51 9.58
C ARG A 12 9.90 12.28 8.49
N ARG A 13 10.47 13.38 7.99
CA ARG A 13 9.83 14.18 6.92
C ARG A 13 9.63 13.39 5.62
N ARG A 14 10.50 12.41 5.33
CA ARG A 14 10.33 11.53 4.17
C ARG A 14 9.17 10.56 4.39
N LEU A 15 9.07 9.97 5.57
CA LEU A 15 7.95 9.09 5.93
C LEU A 15 6.61 9.83 5.97
N GLU A 16 6.56 11.06 6.46
CA GLU A 16 5.34 11.88 6.41
C GLU A 16 4.84 12.08 4.97
N LYS A 17 5.75 12.36 4.02
CA LYS A 17 5.40 12.46 2.59
C LYS A 17 4.87 11.15 2.02
N VAL A 18 5.43 10.02 2.47
CA VAL A 18 4.93 8.70 2.09
C VAL A 18 3.50 8.53 2.60
N CYS A 19 3.25 8.78 3.89
CA CYS A 19 1.91 8.73 4.48
C CYS A 19 0.91 9.64 3.74
N GLU A 20 1.30 10.87 3.38
CA GLU A 20 0.44 11.79 2.62
C GLU A 20 0.07 11.26 1.23
N ARG A 21 1.03 10.65 0.53
CA ARG A 21 0.76 10.04 -0.79
C ARG A 21 -0.08 8.79 -0.69
N LEU A 22 0.17 7.95 0.32
CA LEU A 22 -0.56 6.72 0.57
C LEU A 22 -1.98 6.95 1.07
N ALA A 23 -2.29 8.11 1.65
CA ALA A 23 -3.65 8.49 2.06
C ALA A 23 -4.63 8.58 0.87
N ARG A 24 -4.12 8.72 -0.37
CA ARG A 24 -4.92 8.67 -1.61
C ARG A 24 -4.20 7.76 -2.60
N PRO A 25 -4.35 6.43 -2.44
CA PRO A 25 -3.52 5.47 -3.15
C PRO A 25 -3.81 5.52 -4.66
N SER A 26 -2.73 5.60 -5.44
CA SER A 26 -2.71 5.35 -6.87
C SER A 26 -1.42 4.62 -7.20
N ILE A 27 -1.39 3.88 -8.31
CA ILE A 27 -0.20 3.11 -8.74
C ILE A 27 1.03 4.04 -8.84
N GLN A 28 0.88 5.21 -9.46
CA GLN A 28 1.95 6.21 -9.56
C GLN A 28 2.42 6.75 -8.19
N ARG A 29 1.50 6.86 -7.22
CA ARG A 29 1.84 7.33 -5.86
C ARG A 29 2.51 6.26 -5.02
N LEU A 30 2.16 4.99 -5.24
CA LEU A 30 2.85 3.84 -4.66
C LEU A 30 4.28 3.76 -5.19
N ASP A 31 4.47 3.78 -6.51
CA ASP A 31 5.82 3.74 -7.11
C ASP A 31 6.70 4.92 -6.67
N SER A 32 6.15 6.15 -6.67
CA SER A 32 6.90 7.32 -6.22
C SER A 32 7.17 7.34 -4.72
N SER A 33 6.40 6.59 -3.92
CA SER A 33 6.66 6.46 -2.47
C SER A 33 7.86 5.57 -2.16
N ALA A 34 8.19 4.61 -3.04
CA ALA A 34 9.31 3.68 -2.85
C ALA A 34 10.66 4.41 -2.70
N ALA A 35 10.90 5.45 -3.50
CA ALA A 35 12.11 6.26 -3.41
C ALA A 35 12.22 7.03 -2.07
N ASP A 36 11.11 7.54 -1.54
CA ASP A 36 11.10 8.25 -0.26
C ASP A 36 11.26 7.27 0.93
N VAL A 37 10.73 6.04 0.81
CA VAL A 37 10.97 4.96 1.79
C VAL A 37 12.44 4.54 1.79
N GLN A 38 13.03 4.29 0.61
CA GLN A 38 14.43 3.91 0.48
C GLN A 38 15.35 4.98 1.10
N ALA A 39 15.11 6.25 0.81
CA ALA A 39 15.87 7.35 1.41
C ALA A 39 15.70 7.43 2.94
N ALA A 40 14.54 7.06 3.48
CA ALA A 40 14.32 7.00 4.93
C ALA A 40 15.10 5.83 5.56
N VAL A 41 15.14 4.66 4.92
CA VAL A 41 15.92 3.49 5.36
C VAL A 41 17.41 3.82 5.40
N GLU A 42 17.96 4.42 4.34
CA GLU A 42 19.38 4.82 4.29
C GLU A 42 19.75 5.79 5.42
N CYS A 43 18.84 6.71 5.77
CA CYS A 43 19.05 7.63 6.89
C CYS A 43 19.06 6.90 8.24
N LEU A 44 18.23 5.87 8.40
CA LEU A 44 18.14 5.06 9.62
C LEU A 44 19.35 4.14 9.78
N GLU A 45 19.80 3.46 8.72
CA GLU A 45 20.99 2.60 8.75
C GLU A 45 22.25 3.39 9.14
N GLN A 46 22.41 4.60 8.58
CA GLN A 46 23.50 5.50 8.96
C GLN A 46 23.44 5.95 10.43
N LEU A 47 22.26 5.90 11.04
CA LEU A 47 22.03 6.28 12.43
C LEU A 47 22.26 5.07 13.35
N GLU A 48 21.75 3.91 12.99
CA GLU A 48 21.92 2.62 13.68
C GLU A 48 23.41 2.27 13.87
N GLY A 49 24.22 2.40 12.83
CA GLY A 49 25.66 2.12 12.93
C GLY A 49 26.39 2.96 13.98
N ARG A 50 25.91 4.17 14.28
CA ARG A 50 26.48 5.05 15.31
C ARG A 50 25.90 4.77 16.70
N LEU A 51 24.64 4.37 16.79
CA LEU A 51 24.00 4.00 18.05
C LEU A 51 24.54 2.68 18.60
N LEU A 52 24.78 1.70 17.72
CA LEU A 52 25.37 0.41 18.09
C LEU A 52 26.83 0.53 18.56
N ALA A 53 27.54 1.60 18.16
CA ALA A 53 28.86 1.91 18.67
C ALA A 53 28.87 2.39 20.14
N GLY A 54 27.69 2.56 20.76
CA GLY A 54 27.53 2.94 22.16
C GLY A 54 27.67 4.43 22.44
N ASP A 55 27.87 5.25 21.42
CA ASP A 55 27.97 6.70 21.55
C ASP A 55 26.58 7.30 21.90
N ARG A 56 26.52 8.01 23.02
CA ARG A 56 25.33 8.79 23.41
C ARG A 56 25.59 10.26 23.08
N PRO A 57 25.13 10.74 21.93
CA PRO A 57 25.36 12.12 21.53
C PRO A 57 24.66 13.11 22.47
N ALA A 58 25.17 14.34 22.50
CA ALA A 58 24.46 15.47 23.08
C ALA A 58 23.09 15.60 22.39
N GLY A 59 22.01 15.51 23.16
CA GLY A 59 20.64 15.48 22.64
C GLY A 59 20.04 14.08 22.48
N TRP A 60 20.61 13.06 23.13
CA TRP A 60 20.06 11.70 23.19
C TRP A 60 18.55 11.62 23.45
N PRO A 61 17.96 12.38 24.40
CA PRO A 61 16.51 12.33 24.62
C PRO A 61 15.70 12.80 23.41
N GLN A 62 16.13 13.84 22.70
CA GLN A 62 15.47 14.30 21.47
C GLN A 62 15.60 13.27 20.36
N LEU A 63 16.76 12.62 20.25
CA LEU A 63 16.97 11.56 19.26
C LEU A 63 16.05 10.36 19.50
N VAL A 64 15.89 9.92 20.76
CA VAL A 64 14.95 8.84 21.12
C VAL A 64 13.50 9.24 20.78
N ALA A 65 13.13 10.49 21.01
CA ALA A 65 11.80 10.99 20.66
C ALA A 65 11.55 11.00 19.14
N GLU A 66 12.56 11.37 18.34
CA GLU A 66 12.47 11.30 16.87
C GLU A 66 12.41 9.84 16.38
N VAL A 67 13.21 8.93 16.92
CA VAL A 67 13.14 7.50 16.56
C VAL A 67 11.76 6.92 16.86
N ARG A 68 11.18 7.19 18.04
CA ARG A 68 9.79 6.78 18.34
C ARG A 68 8.76 7.39 17.40
N SER A 69 9.01 8.60 16.91
CA SER A 69 8.12 9.25 15.94
C SER A 69 8.22 8.58 14.57
N ILE A 70 9.43 8.18 14.18
CA ILE A 70 9.67 7.39 12.96
C ILE A 70 8.96 6.03 13.04
N GLU A 71 9.06 5.31 14.17
CA GLU A 71 8.35 4.03 14.36
C GLU A 71 6.84 4.17 14.14
N ARG A 72 6.23 5.23 14.70
CA ARG A 72 4.80 5.52 14.51
C ARG A 72 4.44 5.80 13.05
N GLU A 73 5.26 6.57 12.35
CA GLU A 73 5.01 6.88 10.93
C GLU A 73 5.19 5.64 10.04
N VAL A 74 6.14 4.74 10.37
CA VAL A 74 6.28 3.45 9.67
C VAL A 74 5.04 2.57 9.88
N GLN A 75 4.56 2.44 11.11
CA GLN A 75 3.33 1.69 11.42
C GLN A 75 2.12 2.28 10.67
N ARG A 76 2.04 3.61 10.58
CA ARG A 76 0.99 4.29 9.83
C ARG A 76 1.09 4.02 8.33
N ALA A 77 2.29 4.09 7.74
CA ALA A 77 2.51 3.78 6.33
C ALA A 77 2.12 2.33 6.01
N GLN A 78 2.46 1.38 6.87
CA GLN A 78 2.05 -0.02 6.74
C GLN A 78 0.53 -0.17 6.74
N ALA A 79 -0.17 0.44 7.71
CA ALA A 79 -1.63 0.38 7.78
C ALA A 79 -2.30 0.96 6.51
N LEU A 80 -1.75 2.04 5.95
CA LEU A 80 -2.24 2.62 4.69
C LEU A 80 -2.02 1.69 3.49
N LEU A 81 -0.88 1.02 3.42
CA LEU A 81 -0.59 0.03 2.37
C LEU A 81 -1.52 -1.17 2.45
N GLU A 82 -1.76 -1.70 3.65
CA GLU A 82 -2.70 -2.80 3.88
C GLU A 82 -4.13 -2.42 3.47
N ALA A 83 -4.58 -1.22 3.86
CA ALA A 83 -5.89 -0.70 3.47
C ALA A 83 -6.01 -0.51 1.94
N ALA A 84 -4.96 0.01 1.29
CA ALA A 84 -4.92 0.14 -0.16
C ALA A 84 -4.98 -1.23 -0.86
N GLY A 85 -4.24 -2.22 -0.35
CA GLY A 85 -4.28 -3.60 -0.85
C GLY A 85 -5.67 -4.22 -0.74
N GLN A 86 -6.34 -4.06 0.42
CA GLN A 86 -7.72 -4.52 0.62
C GLN A 86 -8.70 -3.83 -0.33
N PHE A 87 -8.55 -2.52 -0.54
CA PHE A 87 -9.37 -1.76 -1.49
C PHE A 87 -9.23 -2.29 -2.92
N TYR A 88 -8.00 -2.44 -3.41
CA TYR A 88 -7.78 -2.95 -4.77
C TYR A 88 -8.18 -4.42 -4.93
N ALA A 89 -8.01 -5.25 -3.90
CA ALA A 89 -8.53 -6.62 -3.91
C ALA A 89 -10.07 -6.66 -3.96
N GLY A 90 -10.75 -5.80 -3.22
CA GLY A 90 -12.20 -5.65 -3.28
C GLY A 90 -12.68 -5.16 -4.65
N TRP A 91 -11.99 -4.16 -5.22
CA TRP A 91 -12.25 -3.68 -6.57
C TRP A 91 -12.06 -4.76 -7.62
N ALA A 92 -10.97 -5.54 -7.54
CA ALA A 92 -10.71 -6.65 -8.46
C ALA A 92 -11.80 -7.73 -8.38
N LYS A 93 -12.34 -8.02 -7.19
CA LYS A 93 -13.50 -8.92 -7.03
C LYS A 93 -14.75 -8.36 -7.72
N LEU A 94 -15.04 -7.07 -7.57
CA LEU A 94 -16.20 -6.44 -8.24
C LEU A 94 -16.04 -6.38 -9.77
N ALA A 95 -14.85 -6.00 -10.25
CA ALA A 95 -14.55 -5.95 -11.67
C ALA A 95 -14.49 -7.35 -12.31
N GLY A 96 -13.93 -8.33 -11.59
CA GLY A 96 -13.85 -9.73 -12.02
C GLY A 96 -15.19 -10.47 -11.94
N ALA A 97 -16.08 -10.09 -11.02
CA ALA A 97 -17.45 -10.60 -10.96
C ALA A 97 -18.27 -10.24 -12.22
N GLY A 98 -17.86 -9.22 -12.99
CA GLY A 98 -18.44 -8.92 -14.30
C GLY A 98 -17.93 -9.79 -15.45
N GLY A 99 -16.86 -10.59 -15.23
CA GLY A 99 -16.27 -11.47 -16.25
C GLY A 99 -16.81 -12.90 -16.23
N ASP A 100 -17.35 -13.35 -15.08
CA ASP A 100 -17.90 -14.70 -14.90
C ASP A 100 -19.42 -14.70 -14.62
N THR A 101 -20.07 -13.55 -14.75
CA THR A 101 -21.49 -13.54 -15.09
C THR A 101 -21.58 -13.97 -16.54
N GLY A 102 -21.71 -15.28 -16.75
CA GLY A 102 -22.45 -15.80 -17.90
C GLY A 102 -23.63 -14.87 -18.10
N VAL A 103 -23.70 -14.28 -19.31
CA VAL A 103 -24.68 -13.30 -19.77
C VAL A 103 -25.87 -13.30 -18.82
N ALA A 104 -26.02 -12.25 -18.01
CA ALA A 104 -27.20 -12.12 -17.17
C ALA A 104 -28.38 -12.08 -18.13
N ASN A 105 -28.94 -13.26 -18.40
CA ASN A 105 -30.05 -13.49 -19.30
C ASN A 105 -31.28 -13.01 -18.53
N TYR A 106 -31.36 -11.70 -18.34
CA TYR A 106 -32.61 -11.06 -18.03
C TYR A 106 -33.51 -11.36 -19.22
N THR A 107 -34.59 -12.08 -18.96
CA THR A 107 -35.66 -12.20 -19.96
C THR A 107 -36.16 -10.80 -20.30
N SER A 108 -36.85 -10.63 -21.44
CA SER A 108 -37.51 -9.36 -21.80
C SER A 108 -38.54 -8.85 -20.77
N SER A 109 -38.80 -9.63 -19.71
CA SER A 109 -39.65 -9.30 -18.56
C SER A 109 -38.87 -9.03 -17.25
N GLY A 110 -37.54 -8.90 -17.30
CA GLY A 110 -36.71 -8.44 -16.19
C GLY A 110 -36.50 -9.45 -15.06
N LYS A 111 -36.75 -10.74 -15.29
CA LYS A 111 -36.48 -11.79 -14.30
C LYS A 111 -35.11 -12.45 -14.58
N PRO A 112 -34.33 -12.80 -13.54
CA PRO A 112 -33.09 -13.54 -13.75
C PRO A 112 -33.44 -14.89 -14.38
N GLY A 113 -32.96 -15.12 -15.60
CA GLY A 113 -33.11 -16.40 -16.30
C GLY A 113 -32.46 -17.49 -15.46
N GLY A 114 -33.22 -18.56 -15.18
CA GLY A 114 -32.71 -19.71 -14.44
C GLY A 114 -31.41 -20.22 -15.05
N LEU A 115 -30.43 -20.52 -14.19
CA LEU A 115 -29.15 -21.09 -14.57
C LEU A 115 -29.40 -22.40 -15.33
N CYS A 116 -29.37 -22.36 -16.67
CA CYS A 116 -29.34 -23.58 -17.46
C CYS A 116 -27.93 -24.18 -17.33
N PRO A 117 -27.77 -25.44 -16.88
CA PRO A 117 -26.49 -26.11 -16.97
C PRO A 117 -26.11 -26.26 -18.44
N ILE A 118 -24.95 -25.71 -18.81
CA ILE A 118 -24.37 -25.83 -20.15
C ILE A 118 -24.04 -27.30 -20.37
N ASN A 119 -24.92 -28.03 -21.06
CA ASN A 119 -24.59 -29.35 -21.58
C ASN A 119 -23.78 -29.12 -22.86
N ARG A 120 -22.46 -29.35 -22.81
CA ARG A 120 -21.58 -29.31 -23.98
C ARG A 120 -21.93 -30.48 -24.91
N GLY A 121 -22.86 -30.26 -25.83
CA GLY A 121 -23.19 -31.23 -26.86
C GLY A 121 -23.95 -30.57 -28.02
N GLU A 122 -23.36 -30.66 -29.21
CA GLU A 122 -23.94 -30.36 -30.53
C GLU A 122 -24.28 -28.90 -30.87
N LEU A 123 -23.32 -28.23 -31.52
CA LEU A 123 -23.58 -27.19 -32.49
C LEU A 123 -24.02 -27.85 -33.81
N VAL A 124 -25.30 -27.77 -34.14
CA VAL A 124 -25.79 -28.06 -35.51
C VAL A 124 -25.85 -26.76 -36.28
N LEU A 125 -24.97 -26.63 -37.28
CA LEU A 125 -25.03 -25.59 -38.30
C LEU A 125 -26.12 -25.96 -39.31
N HIS A 126 -27.17 -25.16 -39.40
CA HIS A 126 -28.05 -25.16 -40.58
C HIS A 126 -27.57 -24.05 -41.53
N GLY A 127 -27.39 -24.44 -42.80
CA GLY A 127 -26.85 -23.62 -43.88
C GLY A 127 -27.80 -22.59 -44.45
#